data_AF-A0A0J7KZR5-F1
#
_entry.id   AF-A0A0J7KZR5-F1
#
_cell.length_a   1.000
_cell.length_b   1.000
_cell.length_c   1.000
_cell.angle_alpha   90.00
_cell.angle_beta   90.00
_cell.angle_gamma   90.00
#
_symmetry.space_group_name_H-M   'P 1'
#
loop_
_entity.id
_entity.type
_entity.pdbx_description
1 polymer ?
#
loop_
_entity_poly.entity_id
_entity_poly.type
_entity_poly.pdbx_seq_one_letter_code
_entity_poly.pdbx_strand_id
1 'polypeptide(L)'
;MGKILQGLRDTRIKQVRHYSHKDPLTLDIINQRVLLVLKLYDKVETAKLSLESHFMDDLGLDSLDHVEIIMAMEDEFGFEIPDMDAQRLLKPKDIVRYIADKEDVYE
;
A
#
# COMPACT_ATOMS: atom_id res chain seq x y z
N MET A 1 -66.41 9.41 -5.97
CA MET A 1 -66.08 8.31 -5.02
C MET A 1 -64.90 7.53 -5.58
N GLY A 2 -63.77 7.47 -4.87
CA GLY A 2 -62.63 6.58 -5.19
C GLY A 2 -61.34 7.29 -5.61
N LYS A 3 -60.41 7.49 -4.65
CA LYS A 3 -58.96 7.72 -4.83
C LYS A 3 -58.33 6.43 -5.48
N ILE A 4 -57.12 6.31 -6.03
CA ILE A 4 -55.76 6.48 -5.46
C ILE A 4 -54.72 6.30 -6.61
N LEU A 5 -53.58 6.96 -6.43
CA LEU A 5 -52.28 6.92 -7.10
C LEU A 5 -51.71 5.51 -7.41
N GLN A 6 -50.84 5.40 -8.44
CA GLN A 6 -49.41 5.01 -8.34
C GLN A 6 -48.84 4.38 -9.63
N GLY A 7 -47.58 4.71 -9.91
CA GLY A 7 -46.77 4.08 -10.96
C GLY A 7 -45.45 4.80 -11.21
N LEU A 8 -44.71 5.13 -10.14
CA LEU A 8 -43.34 5.66 -10.25
C LEU A 8 -42.38 4.55 -10.74
N ARG A 9 -41.61 4.88 -11.79
CA ARG A 9 -40.22 4.49 -12.08
C ARG A 9 -39.73 3.16 -11.50
N ASP A 10 -39.67 2.13 -12.34
CA ASP A 10 -38.95 0.88 -12.04
C ASP A 10 -37.57 0.88 -12.73
N THR A 11 -36.66 1.75 -12.24
CA THR A 11 -35.22 1.55 -12.45
C THR A 11 -34.78 0.47 -11.48
N ARG A 12 -34.80 -0.79 -11.93
CA ARG A 12 -34.21 -1.91 -11.22
C ARG A 12 -32.69 -1.70 -11.10
N ILE A 13 -32.27 -0.91 -10.12
CA ILE A 13 -30.90 -0.91 -9.63
C ILE A 13 -30.67 -2.30 -9.07
N LYS A 14 -29.90 -3.12 -9.79
CA LYS A 14 -29.35 -4.36 -9.23
C LYS A 14 -28.47 -3.95 -8.06
N GLN A 15 -29.01 -4.07 -6.84
CA GLN A 15 -28.27 -3.90 -5.62
C GLN A 15 -27.25 -5.03 -5.52
N VAL A 16 -26.04 -4.80 -6.03
CA VAL A 16 -24.89 -5.70 -5.80
C VAL A 16 -24.53 -5.54 -4.33
N ARG A 17 -24.60 -6.63 -3.58
CA ARG A 17 -24.20 -6.65 -2.18
C ARG A 17 -22.67 -6.54 -2.13
N HIS A 18 -22.16 -5.36 -1.85
CA HIS A 18 -20.77 -5.19 -1.41
C HIS A 18 -20.67 -5.76 0.01
N TYR A 19 -20.23 -7.01 0.13
CA TYR A 19 -19.70 -7.50 1.38
C TYR A 19 -18.42 -6.71 1.69
N SER A 20 -18.14 -6.44 2.97
CA SER A 20 -16.95 -5.73 3.46
C SER A 20 -15.66 -6.53 3.21
N HIS A 21 -15.37 -6.83 1.95
CA HIS A 21 -14.06 -7.27 1.52
C HIS A 21 -13.21 -6.01 1.42
N LYS A 22 -12.04 -6.00 2.08
CA LYS A 22 -11.04 -4.97 1.80
C LYS A 22 -10.82 -4.95 0.29
N ASP A 23 -10.72 -3.77 -0.31
CA ASP A 23 -10.41 -3.67 -1.74
C ASP A 23 -9.17 -4.53 -2.03
N PRO A 24 -9.18 -5.31 -3.12
CA PRO A 24 -8.07 -6.21 -3.43
C PRO A 24 -6.79 -5.41 -3.51
N LEU A 25 -5.76 -5.87 -2.81
CA LEU A 25 -4.45 -5.26 -2.86
C LEU A 25 -3.92 -5.42 -4.29
N THR A 26 -3.67 -4.29 -4.96
CA THR A 26 -3.06 -4.26 -6.29
C THR A 26 -1.62 -3.76 -6.18
N LEU A 27 -0.80 -4.04 -7.20
CA LEU A 27 0.58 -3.55 -7.23
C LEU A 27 0.65 -2.01 -7.16
N ASP A 28 -0.30 -1.31 -7.78
CA ASP A 28 -0.41 0.16 -7.68
C ASP A 28 -0.69 0.61 -6.24
N ILE A 29 -1.60 -0.06 -5.52
CA ILE A 29 -1.89 0.25 -4.12
C ILE A 29 -0.67 -0.03 -3.24
N ILE A 30 0.05 -1.14 -3.45
CA ILE A 30 1.29 -1.44 -2.72
C ILE A 30 2.32 -0.33 -2.94
N ASN A 31 2.57 0.04 -4.20
CA ASN A 31 3.48 1.13 -4.56
C ASN A 31 3.10 2.43 -3.85
N GLN A 32 1.83 2.80 -3.89
CA GLN A 32 1.33 4.02 -3.28
C GLN A 32 1.52 4.02 -1.76
N ARG A 33 1.22 2.90 -1.08
CA ARG A 33 1.35 2.76 0.36
C ARG A 33 2.81 2.78 0.81
N VAL A 34 3.69 2.03 0.13
CA VAL A 34 5.14 2.05 0.41
C VAL A 34 5.70 3.47 0.25
N LEU A 35 5.38 4.15 -0.86
CA LEU A 35 5.83 5.52 -1.06
C LEU A 35 5.22 6.49 -0.05
N LEU A 36 3.99 6.26 0.41
CA LEU A 36 3.37 7.11 1.43
C LEU A 36 4.10 6.98 2.77
N VAL A 37 4.37 5.76 3.24
CA VAL A 37 5.14 5.52 4.47
C VAL A 37 6.49 6.22 4.40
N LEU A 38 7.22 6.07 3.30
CA LEU A 38 8.53 6.71 3.11
C LEU A 38 8.46 8.23 3.04
N LYS A 39 7.40 8.81 2.45
CA LYS A 39 7.20 10.28 2.43
C LYS A 39 6.87 10.86 3.80
N LEU A 40 6.35 10.05 4.71
CA LEU A 40 6.02 10.46 6.08
C LEU A 40 7.20 10.30 7.04
N TYR A 41 8.27 9.61 6.62
CA TYR A 41 9.50 9.51 7.37
C TYR A 41 10.26 10.86 7.32
N ASP A 42 10.51 11.46 8.47
CA ASP A 42 10.95 12.86 8.61
C ASP A 42 12.33 13.14 8.00
N LYS A 43 13.19 12.13 7.93
CA LYS A 43 14.52 12.21 7.29
C LYS A 43 14.50 12.04 5.77
N VAL A 44 13.36 11.66 5.17
CA VAL A 44 13.25 11.46 3.71
C VAL A 44 12.80 12.74 3.03
N GLU A 45 13.68 13.29 2.20
CA GLU A 45 13.31 14.36 1.27
C GLU A 45 12.47 13.82 0.10
N THR A 46 11.19 14.16 0.06
CA THR A 46 10.24 13.69 -0.98
C THR A 46 10.69 13.96 -2.42
N ALA A 47 11.50 15.00 -2.65
CA ALA A 47 12.04 15.34 -3.97
C ALA A 47 13.12 14.36 -4.47
N LYS A 48 13.82 13.66 -3.57
CA LYS A 48 14.85 12.66 -3.88
C LYS A 48 14.29 11.23 -3.90
N LEU A 49 13.09 11.04 -3.36
CA LEU A 49 12.45 9.74 -3.24
C LEU A 49 11.92 9.27 -4.60
N SER A 50 12.42 8.13 -5.04
CA SER A 50 11.93 7.37 -6.19
C SER A 50 11.94 5.88 -5.86
N LEU A 51 11.26 5.06 -6.66
CA LEU A 51 11.28 3.61 -6.47
C LEU A 51 12.69 3.00 -6.59
N GLU A 52 13.59 3.66 -7.32
CA GLU A 52 14.95 3.17 -7.56
C GLU A 52 15.99 3.78 -6.60
N SER A 53 15.59 4.75 -5.76
CA SER A 53 16.47 5.43 -4.81
C SER A 53 16.96 4.45 -3.74
N HIS A 54 18.27 4.37 -3.55
CA HIS A 54 18.90 3.60 -2.50
C HIS A 54 18.82 4.33 -1.16
N PHE A 55 18.38 3.66 -0.09
CA PHE A 55 18.15 4.30 1.21
C PHE A 55 19.42 4.97 1.76
N MET A 56 20.57 4.29 1.72
CA MET A 56 21.83 4.85 2.18
C MET A 56 22.47 5.79 1.16
N ASP A 57 22.75 5.30 -0.05
CA ASP A 57 23.54 6.05 -1.04
C ASP A 57 22.84 7.30 -1.58
N ASP A 58 21.52 7.26 -1.80
CA ASP A 58 20.78 8.35 -2.43
C ASP A 58 20.01 9.22 -1.43
N LEU A 59 19.44 8.60 -0.39
CA LEU A 59 18.65 9.31 0.64
C LEU A 59 19.46 9.67 1.89
N GLY A 60 20.67 9.13 2.04
CA GLY A 60 21.55 9.45 3.16
C GLY A 60 21.08 8.90 4.50
N LEU A 61 20.22 7.88 4.48
CA LEU A 61 19.73 7.21 5.69
C LEU A 61 20.80 6.27 6.26
N ASP A 62 20.82 6.15 7.58
CA ASP A 62 21.73 5.22 8.25
C ASP A 62 21.08 3.83 8.46
N SER A 63 21.81 2.92 9.09
CA SER A 63 21.32 1.56 9.34
C SER A 63 20.18 1.50 10.36
N LEU A 64 20.10 2.46 11.29
CA LEU A 64 19.00 2.52 12.26
C LEU A 64 17.73 3.01 11.57
N ASP A 65 17.85 4.03 10.72
CA ASP A 65 16.76 4.54 9.91
C ASP A 65 16.17 3.44 9.01
N HIS A 66 17.04 2.60 8.43
CA HIS A 66 16.59 1.45 7.66
C HIS A 66 15.77 0.46 8.50
N VAL A 67 16.19 0.14 9.74
CA VAL A 67 15.42 -0.73 10.64
C VAL A 67 14.05 -0.11 10.98
N GLU A 68 13.99 1.20 11.22
CA GLU A 68 12.72 1.91 11.46
C GLU A 68 11.78 1.87 10.26
N ILE A 69 12.31 2.03 9.04
CA ILE A 69 11.52 1.89 7.82
C ILE A 69 10.95 0.48 7.70
N ILE A 70 11.76 -0.55 7.95
CA ILE A 70 11.31 -1.95 7.88
C ILE A 70 10.17 -2.19 8.87
N MET A 71 10.33 -1.75 10.13
CA MET A 71 9.27 -1.87 11.15
C MET A 71 7.99 -1.13 10.74
N ALA A 72 8.11 0.07 10.14
CA ALA A 72 6.95 0.80 9.65
C ALA A 72 6.22 0.07 8.50
N MET A 73 6.94 -0.67 7.67
CA MET A 73 6.34 -1.51 6.62
C MET A 73 5.66 -2.74 7.20
N GLU A 74 6.27 -3.38 8.19
CA GLU A 74 5.66 -4.49 8.93
C GLU A 74 4.33 -4.08 9.57
N ASP A 75 4.29 -2.91 10.22
CA ASP A 75 3.08 -2.34 10.82
C ASP A 75 2.01 -1.99 9.77
N GLU A 76 2.41 -1.37 8.66
CA GLU A 76 1.48 -0.95 7.59
C GLU A 76 0.82 -2.16 6.91
N PHE A 77 1.55 -3.24 6.69
CA PHE A 77 1.06 -4.41 5.96
C PHE A 77 0.65 -5.59 6.86
N GLY A 78 0.99 -5.55 8.15
CA GLY A 78 0.54 -6.50 9.15
C GLY A 78 1.26 -7.85 9.10
N PHE A 79 2.55 -7.86 8.77
CA PHE A 79 3.40 -9.06 8.75
C PHE A 79 4.81 -8.76 9.25
N GLU A 80 5.57 -9.79 9.59
CA GLU A 80 6.99 -9.69 9.96
C GLU A 80 7.92 -9.98 8.77
N ILE A 81 9.02 -9.25 8.67
CA ILE A 81 10.10 -9.39 7.70
C ILE A 81 11.32 -9.96 8.43
N PRO A 82 11.79 -11.17 8.08
CA PRO A 82 13.00 -11.73 8.67
C PRO A 82 14.22 -10.82 8.42
N ASP A 83 15.12 -10.69 9.41
CA ASP A 83 16.33 -9.87 9.32
C ASP A 83 17.15 -10.10 8.04
N MET A 84 17.24 -11.37 7.61
CA MET A 84 17.99 -11.77 6.40
C MET A 84 17.39 -11.18 5.12
N ASP A 85 16.07 -11.03 5.08
CA ASP A 85 15.36 -10.43 3.95
C ASP A 85 15.43 -8.91 4.05
N ALA A 86 15.18 -8.36 5.25
CA ALA A 86 15.25 -6.92 5.52
C ALA A 86 16.59 -6.30 5.09
N GLN A 87 17.72 -6.97 5.35
CA GLN A 87 19.06 -6.52 4.92
C GLN A 87 19.21 -6.30 3.40
N ARG A 88 18.31 -6.90 2.60
CA ARG A 88 18.34 -6.83 1.14
C ARG A 88 17.34 -5.83 0.57
N LEU A 89 16.47 -5.26 1.41
CA LEU A 89 15.44 -4.30 1.01
C LEU A 89 16.01 -2.87 1.00
N LEU A 90 16.94 -2.62 0.08
CA LEU A 90 17.72 -1.37 0.06
C LEU A 90 17.07 -0.23 -0.73
N LYS A 91 15.97 -0.53 -1.42
CA LYS A 91 15.21 0.41 -2.25
C LYS A 91 13.70 0.23 -2.04
N PRO A 92 12.88 1.28 -2.26
CA PRO A 92 11.42 1.16 -2.15
C PRO A 92 10.83 0.08 -3.07
N LYS A 93 11.38 -0.05 -4.29
CA LYS A 93 11.04 -1.15 -5.22
C LYS A 93 11.22 -2.55 -4.63
N ASP A 94 12.28 -2.76 -3.85
CA ASP A 94 12.56 -4.07 -3.27
C ASP A 94 11.48 -4.41 -2.24
N ILE A 95 11.06 -3.43 -1.44
CA ILE A 95 9.96 -3.54 -0.48
C ILE A 95 8.64 -3.82 -1.21
N VAL A 96 8.32 -3.07 -2.27
CA VAL A 96 7.11 -3.27 -3.08
C VAL A 96 7.04 -4.70 -3.60
N ARG A 97 8.13 -5.20 -4.19
CA ARG A 97 8.17 -6.57 -4.71
C ARG A 97 8.03 -7.60 -3.60
N TYR A 98 8.70 -7.39 -2.47
CA TYR A 98 8.59 -8.29 -1.32
C TYR A 98 7.13 -8.40 -0.82
N ILE A 99 6.44 -7.26 -0.67
CA ILE A 99 5.02 -7.25 -0.27
C ILE A 99 4.15 -7.92 -1.34
N ALA A 100 4.38 -7.63 -2.62
CA ALA A 100 3.63 -8.21 -3.72
C ALA A 100 3.75 -9.74 -3.74
N ASP A 101 4.97 -10.26 -3.61
CA ASP A 101 5.24 -11.70 -3.52
C ASP A 101 4.60 -12.32 -2.27
N LYS A 102 4.58 -11.59 -1.14
CA LYS A 102 4.00 -12.05 0.13
C LYS A 102 2.47 -12.15 0.09
N GLU A 103 1.82 -11.26 -0.66
CA GLU A 103 0.36 -11.14 -0.79
C GLU A 103 -0.18 -11.79 -2.08
N ASP A 104 0.66 -12.51 -2.82
CA ASP A 104 0.33 -13.14 -4.11
C ASP A 104 -0.26 -12.15 -5.14
N VAL A 105 0.26 -10.92 -5.16
CA VAL A 105 -0.15 -9.86 -6.07
C VAL A 105 0.83 -9.80 -7.25
N TYR A 106 0.36 -10.26 -8.42
CA TYR A 106 1.13 -10.27 -9.66
C TYR A 106 0.49 -9.33 -10.69
N GLU A 107 1.29 -8.82 -11.63
CA GLU A 107 0.80 -8.02 -12.78
C GLU A 107 -0.04 -8.84 -13.77
#